data_AF-A0A4Y2S2C2-F1
#
_entry.id   AF-A0A4Y2S2C2-F1
#
_cell.length_a   1.000
_cell.length_b   1.000
_cell.length_c   1.000
_cell.angle_alpha   90.00
_cell.angle_beta   90.00
_cell.angle_gamma   90.00
#
_symmetry.space_group_name_H-M   'P 1'
#
loop_
_entity.id
_entity.type
_entity.pdbx_description
1 polymer ?
#
loop_
_entity_poly.entity_id
_entity_poly.type
_entity_poly.pdbx_seq_one_letter_code
_entity_poly.pdbx_strand_id
1 'polypeptide(L)'
;MKSDNADGYSGNGHIQLEIQTFKKYGMKLLRHDYKEPQLGEDQCDRETANAQHRRTAYLSFGKNISNASELKESLLHMGGVRNFKVSVIEINNSNIHCTFQIIQNISTYHSAEATYTRLKVWPRERYFPK
;
A
#
# COMPACT_ATOMS: atom_id res chain seq x y z
N MET A 1 5.44 1.20 10.87
CA MET A 1 4.24 1.56 10.08
C MET A 1 3.17 0.51 10.37
N LYS A 2 1.88 0.86 10.37
CA LYS A 2 0.78 -0.12 10.49
C LYS A 2 0.04 -0.20 9.16
N SER A 3 0.12 -1.34 8.48
CA SER A 3 -0.64 -1.62 7.24
C SER A 3 -1.89 -2.44 7.55
N ASP A 4 -2.85 -2.46 6.64
CA ASP A 4 -3.90 -3.48 6.61
C ASP A 4 -3.30 -4.89 6.50
N ASN A 5 -4.03 -5.87 7.03
CA ASN A 5 -3.61 -7.28 7.02
C ASN A 5 -4.18 -8.03 5.79
N ALA A 6 -4.19 -7.39 4.63
CA ALA A 6 -4.62 -8.03 3.39
C ALA A 6 -3.52 -8.97 2.87
N ASP A 7 -3.93 -10.09 2.27
CA ASP A 7 -2.99 -11.13 1.82
C ASP A 7 -1.91 -10.59 0.86
N GLY A 8 -2.23 -9.56 0.07
CA GLY A 8 -1.28 -8.88 -0.82
C GLY A 8 -0.08 -8.23 -0.13
N TYR A 9 -0.18 -7.89 1.15
CA TYR A 9 0.93 -7.32 1.93
C TYR A 9 1.76 -8.36 2.66
N SER A 10 1.25 -9.60 2.80
CA SER A 10 1.86 -10.67 3.58
C SER A 10 2.93 -11.48 2.85
N GLY A 11 3.18 -11.19 1.57
CA GLY A 11 4.10 -11.94 0.71
C GLY A 11 5.56 -11.47 0.77
N ASN A 12 6.48 -12.37 0.40
CA ASN A 12 7.92 -12.11 0.26
C ASN A 12 8.24 -10.85 -0.56
N GLY A 13 7.51 -10.64 -1.66
CA GLY A 13 7.77 -9.52 -2.57
C GLY A 13 7.49 -8.16 -1.94
N HIS A 14 6.49 -8.05 -1.07
CA HIS A 14 6.11 -6.78 -0.46
C HIS A 14 7.21 -6.25 0.47
N ILE A 15 7.64 -7.06 1.45
CA ILE A 15 8.69 -6.67 2.41
C ILE A 15 10.02 -6.40 1.69
N GLN A 16 10.35 -7.18 0.66
CA GLN A 16 11.59 -6.96 -0.09
C GLN A 16 11.58 -5.63 -0.85
N LEU A 17 10.47 -5.31 -1.53
CA LEU A 17 10.29 -4.02 -2.20
C LEU A 17 10.30 -2.85 -1.21
N GLU A 18 9.69 -3.05 -0.04
CA GLU A 18 9.68 -2.06 1.02
C GLU A 18 11.11 -1.74 1.48
N ILE A 19 11.90 -2.76 1.85
CA ILE A 19 13.31 -2.60 2.26
C ILE A 19 14.15 -1.92 1.17
N GLN A 20 14.00 -2.34 -0.09
CA GLN A 20 14.73 -1.74 -1.22
C GLN A 20 14.37 -0.27 -1.41
N THR A 21 13.08 0.07 -1.31
CA THR A 21 12.58 1.44 -1.41
C THR A 21 13.14 2.31 -0.30
N PHE A 22 13.05 1.88 0.96
CA PHE A 22 13.60 2.63 2.09
C PHE A 22 15.10 2.88 1.90
N LYS A 23 15.87 1.84 1.51
CA LYS A 23 17.30 1.96 1.22
C LYS A 23 17.59 2.97 0.10
N LYS A 24 16.81 2.97 -0.98
CA LYS A 24 16.94 3.92 -2.10
C LYS A 24 16.79 5.38 -1.66
N TYR A 25 15.91 5.64 -0.71
CA TYR A 25 15.67 6.99 -0.17
C TYR A 25 16.52 7.33 1.06
N GLY A 26 17.53 6.52 1.41
CA GLY A 26 18.38 6.75 2.58
C GLY A 26 17.66 6.60 3.92
N MET A 27 16.51 5.93 3.91
CA MET A 27 15.71 5.65 5.10
C MET A 27 15.90 4.19 5.54
N LYS A 28 15.68 3.91 6.83
CA LYS A 28 15.77 2.55 7.39
C LYS A 28 14.40 2.10 7.87
N LEU A 29 13.90 0.99 7.30
CA LEU A 29 12.75 0.29 7.86
C LEU A 29 13.18 -0.33 9.20
N LEU A 30 12.52 0.04 10.30
CA LEU A 30 12.77 -0.55 11.61
C LEU A 30 11.83 -1.73 11.87
N ARG A 31 10.53 -1.51 11.66
CA ARG A 31 9.48 -2.48 11.94
C ARG A 31 8.25 -2.24 11.07
N HIS A 32 7.73 -3.33 10.52
CA HIS A 32 6.45 -3.38 9.82
C HIS A 32 5.49 -4.28 10.60
N ASP A 33 4.39 -3.70 11.06
CA ASP A 33 3.31 -4.40 11.77
C ASP A 33 2.03 -4.31 10.94
N TYR A 34 1.22 -5.37 10.94
CA TYR A 34 -0.15 -5.29 10.42
C TYR A 34 -1.11 -4.83 11.53
N LYS A 35 -2.20 -4.19 11.14
CA LYS A 35 -3.33 -3.93 12.03
C LYS A 35 -4.00 -5.25 12.40
N GLU A 36 -4.44 -5.33 13.65
CA GLU A 36 -5.30 -6.42 14.11
C GLU A 36 -6.63 -6.35 13.35
N PRO A 37 -7.18 -7.48 12.86
CA PRO A 37 -8.41 -7.52 12.06
C PRO A 37 -9.62 -6.84 12.73
N GLN A 38 -9.60 -6.73 14.05
CA GLN A 38 -10.72 -6.27 14.88
C GLN A 38 -10.68 -4.78 15.22
N LEU A 39 -9.57 -4.07 14.93
CA LEU A 39 -9.35 -2.69 15.38
C LEU A 39 -9.66 -1.61 14.33
N GLY A 40 -10.20 -2.00 13.18
CA GLY A 40 -10.67 -1.07 12.15
C GLY A 40 -9.57 -0.30 11.42
N GLU A 41 -9.89 0.15 10.21
CA GLU A 41 -9.01 0.94 9.36
C GLU A 41 -9.26 2.45 9.44
N ASP A 42 -9.82 2.91 10.56
CA ASP A 42 -10.44 4.22 10.77
C ASP A 42 -9.70 5.41 10.12
N GLN A 43 -8.38 5.49 10.24
CA GLN A 43 -7.62 6.59 9.65
C GLN A 43 -7.59 6.56 8.12
N CYS A 44 -7.32 5.39 7.51
CA CYS A 44 -7.21 5.26 6.05
C CYS A 44 -8.58 5.43 5.40
N ASP A 45 -9.61 4.83 6.00
CA ASP A 45 -10.99 4.95 5.54
C ASP A 45 -11.48 6.40 5.63
N ARG A 46 -11.19 7.09 6.73
CA ARG A 46 -11.54 8.50 6.90
C ARG A 46 -10.82 9.42 5.91
N GLU A 47 -9.56 9.15 5.61
CA GLU A 47 -8.83 9.90 4.59
C GLU A 47 -9.38 9.64 3.19
N THR A 48 -9.70 8.38 2.88
CA THR A 48 -10.27 7.96 1.59
C THR A 48 -11.70 8.48 1.39
N ALA A 49 -12.50 8.60 2.47
CA ALA A 49 -13.85 9.14 2.41
C ALA A 49 -13.90 10.55 1.81
N ASN A 50 -12.91 11.40 2.11
CA ASN A 50 -12.84 12.74 1.52
C ASN A 50 -12.59 12.70 0.01
N ALA A 51 -11.69 11.81 -0.44
CA ALA A 51 -11.44 11.59 -1.86
C ALA A 51 -12.71 11.06 -2.57
N GLN A 52 -13.41 10.13 -1.94
CA GLN A 52 -14.68 9.62 -2.47
C GLN A 52 -15.74 10.70 -2.59
N HIS A 53 -15.90 11.54 -1.57
CA HIS A 53 -16.84 12.66 -1.61
C HIS A 53 -16.55 13.60 -2.79
N ARG A 54 -15.28 13.92 -3.07
CA ARG A 54 -14.90 14.74 -4.23
C ARG A 54 -15.26 14.09 -5.56
N ARG A 55 -15.04 12.79 -5.70
CA ARG A 55 -15.46 12.03 -6.89
C ARG A 55 -16.98 12.07 -7.08
N THR A 56 -17.74 11.80 -6.02
CA THR A 56 -19.21 11.84 -6.09
C THR A 56 -19.71 13.23 -6.45
N ALA A 57 -19.14 14.29 -5.87
CA ALA A 57 -19.47 15.66 -6.25
C ALA A 57 -19.16 15.90 -7.73
N TYR A 58 -17.98 15.53 -8.22
CA TYR A 58 -17.61 15.66 -9.63
C TYR A 58 -18.62 14.99 -10.58
N LEU A 59 -19.05 13.77 -10.27
CA LEU A 59 -20.07 13.03 -11.03
C LEU A 59 -21.46 13.71 -10.97
N SER A 60 -21.84 14.26 -9.83
CA SER A 60 -23.13 14.95 -9.66
C SER A 60 -23.27 16.21 -10.52
N PHE A 61 -22.15 16.81 -10.95
CA PHE A 61 -22.13 17.91 -11.93
C PHE A 61 -22.25 17.45 -13.40
N GLY A 62 -22.59 16.18 -13.64
CA GLY A 62 -22.73 15.60 -14.98
C GLY A 62 -21.40 15.29 -15.66
N LYS A 63 -20.28 15.29 -14.92
CA LYS A 63 -18.96 14.91 -15.42
C LYS A 63 -18.77 13.39 -15.31
N ASN A 64 -17.85 12.85 -16.10
CA ASN A 64 -17.53 11.43 -16.12
C ASN A 64 -16.07 11.16 -15.71
N ILE A 65 -15.79 9.96 -15.22
CA ILE A 65 -14.44 9.48 -14.90
C ILE A 65 -14.23 8.17 -15.65
N SER A 66 -13.53 8.26 -16.78
CA SER A 66 -13.23 7.16 -17.70
C SER A 66 -11.73 6.92 -17.86
N ASN A 67 -10.89 7.88 -17.45
CA ASN A 67 -9.44 7.79 -17.53
C ASN A 67 -8.74 8.40 -16.31
N ALA A 68 -7.42 8.18 -16.21
CA ALA A 68 -6.63 8.61 -15.07
C ALA A 68 -6.54 10.14 -14.92
N SER A 69 -6.57 10.89 -16.03
CA SER A 69 -6.59 12.36 -16.01
C SER A 69 -7.89 12.89 -15.42
N GLU A 70 -9.03 12.36 -15.85
CA GLU A 70 -10.34 12.70 -15.28
C GLU A 70 -10.45 12.31 -13.80
N LEU A 71 -9.84 11.19 -13.41
CA LEU A 71 -9.75 10.81 -12.00
C LEU A 71 -8.95 11.85 -11.20
N LYS A 72 -7.82 12.33 -11.72
CA LYS A 72 -7.07 13.42 -11.08
C LYS A 72 -7.91 14.70 -10.97
N GLU A 73 -8.60 15.10 -12.04
CA GLU A 73 -9.46 16.28 -12.03
C GLU A 73 -10.58 16.15 -10.99
N SER A 74 -11.18 14.97 -10.86
CA SER A 74 -12.21 14.70 -9.85
C SER A 74 -11.70 14.87 -8.41
N LEU A 75 -10.45 14.48 -8.14
CA LEU A 75 -9.83 14.62 -6.83
C LEU A 75 -9.41 16.06 -6.51
N LEU A 76 -9.19 16.89 -7.54
CA LEU A 76 -8.87 18.32 -7.43
C LEU A 76 -10.12 19.22 -7.50
N HIS A 77 -11.30 18.65 -7.74
CA HIS A 77 -12.55 19.37 -7.88
C HIS A 77 -12.91 20.17 -6.61
N MET A 78 -13.47 21.38 -6.79
CA MET A 78 -13.88 22.29 -5.70
C MET A 78 -12.80 22.51 -4.62
N GLY A 79 -11.57 22.78 -5.08
CA GLY A 79 -10.41 23.02 -4.20
C GLY A 79 -9.72 21.74 -3.71
N GLY A 80 -10.18 20.57 -4.13
CA GLY A 80 -9.55 19.27 -3.89
C GLY A 80 -9.65 18.76 -2.45
N VAL A 81 -8.88 17.72 -2.15
CA VAL A 81 -8.73 17.18 -0.79
C VAL A 81 -7.55 17.87 -0.10
N ARG A 82 -7.79 18.40 1.11
CA ARG A 82 -6.77 19.10 1.90
C ARG A 82 -5.58 18.19 2.16
N ASN A 83 -4.36 18.72 1.97
CA ASN A 83 -3.08 18.02 2.16
C ASN A 83 -2.81 16.85 1.20
N PHE A 84 -3.57 16.70 0.12
CA PHE A 84 -3.31 15.69 -0.91
C PHE A 84 -2.52 16.29 -2.07
N LYS A 85 -1.60 15.50 -2.63
CA LYS A 85 -0.96 15.77 -3.92
C LYS A 85 -1.35 14.66 -4.88
N VAL A 86 -1.89 15.02 -6.04
CA VAL A 86 -2.41 14.07 -7.01
C VAL A 86 -1.66 14.23 -8.33
N SER A 87 -1.08 13.13 -8.80
CA SER A 87 -0.35 13.05 -10.05
C SER A 87 -0.83 11.86 -10.86
N VAL A 88 -0.81 11.98 -12.18
CA VAL A 88 -1.02 10.87 -13.12
C VAL A 88 0.35 10.40 -13.57
N ILE A 89 0.55 9.08 -13.55
CA ILE A 89 1.80 8.46 -13.95
C ILE A 89 1.47 7.47 -15.06
N GLU A 90 2.25 7.53 -16.14
CA GLU A 90 2.24 6.52 -17.18
C GLU A 90 3.32 5.49 -16.88
N ILE A 91 2.94 4.21 -16.88
CA ILE A 91 3.87 3.12 -16.59
C ILE A 91 4.25 2.46 -17.91
N ASN A 92 5.54 2.57 -18.26
CA ASN A 92 6.09 1.83 -19.40
C ASN A 92 6.44 0.39 -18.96
N ASN A 93 5.62 -0.58 -19.36
CA ASN A 93 5.79 -1.99 -18.97
C ASN A 93 6.92 -2.72 -19.72
N SER A 94 7.60 -2.09 -20.67
CA SER A 94 8.63 -2.74 -21.50
C SER A 94 9.85 -3.25 -20.73
N ASN A 95 10.08 -2.79 -19.50
CA ASN A 95 11.24 -3.15 -18.68
C ASN A 95 10.88 -3.53 -17.23
N ILE A 96 9.76 -4.21 -16.99
CA ILE A 96 9.43 -4.71 -15.64
C ILE A 96 10.28 -5.96 -15.34
N HIS A 97 11.39 -5.75 -14.64
CA HIS A 97 12.14 -6.84 -13.99
C HIS A 97 11.84 -6.86 -12.49
N CYS A 98 10.83 -7.63 -12.09
CA CYS A 98 10.59 -7.93 -10.67
C CYS A 98 11.29 -9.23 -10.31
N THR A 99 12.51 -9.14 -9.77
CA THR A 99 13.21 -10.31 -9.19
C THR A 99 12.96 -10.34 -7.69
N PHE A 100 12.05 -11.21 -7.26
CA PHE A 100 11.83 -11.48 -5.85
C PHE A 100 12.77 -12.59 -5.38
N GLN A 101 13.48 -12.36 -4.29
CA GLN A 101 14.17 -13.43 -3.58
C GLN A 101 13.15 -14.07 -2.64
N ILE A 102 12.68 -15.25 -3.01
CA ILE A 102 11.79 -16.05 -2.16
C ILE A 102 12.63 -16.59 -1.00
N ILE A 103 12.26 -16.24 0.23
CA ILE A 103 12.79 -16.94 1.40
C ILE A 103 12.18 -18.34 1.38
N GLN A 104 13.03 -19.34 1.19
CA GLN A 104 12.59 -20.74 1.10
C GLN A 104 11.81 -21.13 2.36
N ASN A 105 10.74 -21.92 2.17
CA ASN A 105 9.85 -22.45 3.21
C ASN A 105 8.95 -21.44 3.94
N ILE A 106 8.88 -20.17 3.51
CA ILE A 106 7.91 -19.22 4.06
C ILE A 106 7.10 -18.57 2.93
N SER A 107 5.78 -18.82 2.96
CA SER A 107 4.84 -18.29 1.96
C SER A 107 4.20 -16.96 2.38
N THR A 108 3.93 -16.78 3.69
CA THR A 108 3.26 -15.59 4.22
C THR A 108 3.80 -15.22 5.60
N TYR A 109 3.87 -13.93 5.90
CA TYR A 109 4.37 -13.39 7.16
C TYR A 109 3.29 -12.60 7.90
N HIS A 110 3.40 -12.54 9.23
CA HIS A 110 2.59 -11.67 10.09
C HIS A 110 3.32 -10.37 10.46
N SER A 111 4.63 -10.37 10.62
CA SER A 111 5.37 -9.14 10.95
C SER A 111 6.82 -9.27 10.56
N ALA A 112 7.50 -8.13 10.35
CA ALA A 112 8.93 -8.10 10.05
C ALA A 112 9.64 -6.97 10.80
N GLU A 113 10.85 -7.26 11.26
CA GLU A 113 11.75 -6.32 11.92
C GLU A 113 13.12 -6.37 11.22
N ALA A 114 13.58 -5.21 10.75
CA ALA A 114 14.85 -5.09 10.06
C ALA A 114 15.91 -4.46 10.96
N THR A 115 16.94 -5.24 11.26
CA THR A 115 18.14 -4.78 11.98
C THR A 115 19.22 -4.37 10.98
N TYR A 116 20.38 -3.91 11.44
CA TYR A 116 21.47 -3.46 10.55
C TYR A 116 22.03 -4.61 9.68
N THR A 117 21.92 -5.85 10.14
CA THR A 117 22.55 -7.02 9.50
C THR A 117 21.58 -8.14 9.18
N ARG A 118 20.35 -8.12 9.70
CA ARG A 118 19.40 -9.23 9.62
C ARG A 118 17.96 -8.74 9.50
N LEU A 119 17.15 -9.51 8.79
CA LEU A 119 15.69 -9.40 8.77
C LEU A 119 15.10 -10.50 9.66
N LYS A 120 14.40 -10.12 10.72
CA LYS A 120 13.62 -11.02 11.55
C LYS A 120 12.18 -11.01 11.05
N VAL A 121 11.60 -12.18 10.83
CA VAL A 121 10.23 -12.30 10.32
C VAL A 121 9.46 -13.30 11.16
N TRP A 122 8.21 -12.97 11.46
CA TRP A 122 7.28 -13.87 12.13
C TRP A 122 6.36 -14.49 11.08
N PRO A 123 6.36 -15.82 10.90
CA PRO A 123 5.48 -16.46 9.93
C PRO A 123 4.02 -16.30 10.37
N ARG A 124 3.12 -16.25 9.38
CA ARG A 124 1.69 -16.40 9.65
C ARG A 124 1.44 -17.88 9.91
N GLU A 125 1.14 -18.28 11.15
CA GLU A 125 0.71 -19.66 11.41
C GLU A 125 -0.61 -19.91 10.66
N ARG A 126 -0.56 -20.75 9.63
CA ARG A 126 -1.76 -21.45 9.19
C ARG A 126 -1.97 -22.58 10.18
N TYR A 127 -2.97 -22.46 11.04
CA TYR A 127 -3.51 -23.62 11.74
C TYR A 127 -4.01 -24.61 10.69
N PHE A 128 -3.16 -25.55 10.29
CA PHE A 128 -3.62 -26.78 9.67
C PHE A 128 -3.95 -27.72 10.82
N PRO A 129 -5.23 -27.95 11.17
CA PRO A 129 -5.56 -29.06 12.05
C PRO A 129 -5.03 -30.34 11.38
N LYS A 130 -4.30 -31.13 12.16
CA LYS A 130 -3.85 -32.48 11.77
C LYS A 130 -5.04 -33.43 11.70
#